data_AF-A0A2J4QF27-F1
#
_entry.id   AF-A0A2J4QF27-F1
#
_cell.length_a   1.000
_cell.length_b   1.000
_cell.length_c   1.000
_cell.angle_alpha   90.00
_cell.angle_beta   90.00
_cell.angle_gamma   90.00
#
_symmetry.space_group_name_H-M   'P 1'
#
loop_
_entity.id
_entity.type
_entity.pdbx_description
1 polymer ?
#
loop_
_entity_poly.entity_id
_entity_poly.type
_entity_poly.pdbx_seq_one_letter_code
_entity_poly.pdbx_strand_id
1 'polypeptide(L)'
;MDKLMWVKKLRQILSPGYVVNLCFFIVFCFSTLLIWREIKVLEEAYVANQRNNLENVSHEFDSLLQFNIDRMIFFRNGMQSALGTPLDFVVLRKAEEDYLKKRHDPLWSVEIHNRRTLPVYGVADAFVDGDALLSRDNAFSGNELMATLELGYMLRLANNNRGFAKRMLYVSRSGFFTTTEPLKNSTQALALYSRATSAPWFTRQTQRNNPARGIVWQTFPDDASQREMQVVTASIPLDFQRYWLGVLAMDFSVQEMKTFLVNAIKTGEEGEYQLYDNQLNLIASSAPGNVLTLLSPREQEMLNRASSHENQGG
;
A
#
# COMPACT_ATOMS: atom_id res chain seq x y z
N MET A 1 32.61 9.29 83.44
CA MET A 1 31.26 9.65 83.92
C MET A 1 30.27 9.60 82.75
N ASP A 2 30.38 8.59 81.87
CA ASP A 2 29.82 8.66 80.49
C ASP A 2 28.79 7.58 80.16
N LYS A 3 28.62 6.56 81.00
CA LYS A 3 27.66 5.47 80.74
C LYS A 3 26.18 5.88 80.95
N LEU A 4 25.90 6.90 81.75
CA LEU A 4 24.52 7.28 82.09
C LEU A 4 23.83 8.17 81.04
N MET A 5 24.57 8.90 80.20
CA MET A 5 24.00 9.76 79.16
C MET A 5 23.53 8.99 77.92
N TRP A 6 24.19 7.87 77.60
CA TRP A 6 23.84 7.05 76.43
C TRP A 6 22.48 6.35 76.59
N VAL A 7 22.19 5.87 77.81
CA VAL A 7 20.93 5.19 78.13
C VAL A 7 19.72 6.14 78.11
N LYS A 8 19.89 7.41 78.52
CA LYS A 8 18.83 8.43 78.42
C LYS A 8 18.56 8.84 76.97
N LYS A 9 19.58 8.93 76.12
CA LYS A 9 19.42 9.16 74.68
C LYS A 9 18.73 7.99 73.97
N LEU A 10 19.03 6.74 74.36
CA LEU A 10 18.30 5.57 73.85
C LEU A 10 16.83 5.55 74.30
N ARG A 11 16.54 5.91 75.55
CA ARG A 11 15.15 5.92 76.06
C ARG A 11 14.26 6.98 75.41
N GLN A 12 14.83 8.08 74.92
CA GLN A 12 14.09 9.10 74.16
C GLN A 12 13.74 8.62 72.73
N ILE A 13 14.64 7.85 72.11
CA ILE A 13 14.42 7.19 70.81
C ILE A 13 13.38 6.06 70.93
N LEU A 14 13.24 5.45 72.11
CA LEU A 14 12.27 4.41 72.47
C LEU A 14 10.97 4.95 73.11
N SER A 15 10.70 6.26 72.99
CA SER A 15 9.39 6.79 73.40
C SER A 15 8.30 6.18 72.50
N PRO A 16 7.17 5.68 73.07
CA PRO A 16 6.16 4.97 72.29
C PRO A 16 5.66 5.76 71.07
N GLY A 17 5.56 7.10 71.18
CA GLY A 17 5.16 7.97 70.08
C GLY A 17 6.19 8.05 68.94
N TYR A 18 7.49 7.98 69.22
CA TYR A 18 8.53 7.99 68.18
C TYR A 18 8.58 6.67 67.42
N VAL A 19 8.41 5.55 68.13
CA VAL A 19 8.33 4.21 67.51
C VAL A 19 7.11 4.10 66.60
N VAL A 20 5.95 4.63 67.03
CA VAL A 20 4.73 4.66 66.21
C VAL A 20 4.91 5.54 64.97
N ASN A 21 5.44 6.76 65.12
CA ASN A 21 5.70 7.66 63.98
C ASN A 21 6.72 7.08 63.00
N LEU A 22 7.78 6.42 63.49
CA LEU A 22 8.77 5.75 62.65
C LEU A 22 8.13 4.58 61.89
N CYS A 23 7.28 3.79 62.55
CA CYS A 23 6.57 2.68 61.91
C CYS A 23 5.61 3.20 60.83
N PHE A 24 4.87 4.27 61.10
CA PHE A 24 4.03 4.95 60.10
C PHE A 24 4.83 5.48 58.92
N PHE A 25 6.00 6.10 59.16
CA PHE A 25 6.87 6.58 58.10
C PHE A 25 7.40 5.44 57.23
N ILE A 26 7.83 4.34 57.85
CA ILE A 26 8.28 3.14 57.15
C ILE A 26 7.15 2.57 56.28
N VAL A 27 5.96 2.38 56.85
CA VAL A 27 4.77 1.89 56.11
C VAL A 27 4.41 2.83 54.97
N PHE A 28 4.46 4.15 55.19
CA PHE A 28 4.21 5.15 54.15
C PHE A 28 5.22 5.03 53.00
N CYS A 29 6.52 4.98 53.29
CA CYS A 29 7.55 4.79 52.27
C CYS A 29 7.38 3.49 51.48
N PHE A 30 7.12 2.37 52.16
CA PHE A 30 6.87 1.10 51.48
C PHE A 30 5.60 1.14 50.61
N SER A 31 4.53 1.77 51.09
CA SER A 31 3.29 1.96 50.30
C SER A 31 3.55 2.79 49.04
N THR A 32 4.25 3.93 49.15
CA THR A 32 4.61 4.76 47.99
C THR A 32 5.49 3.99 46.99
N LEU A 33 6.47 3.21 47.47
CA LEU A 33 7.33 2.38 46.61
C LEU A 33 6.55 1.27 45.91
N LEU A 34 5.58 0.65 46.59
CA LEU A 34 4.72 -0.37 45.99
C LEU A 34 3.80 0.22 44.92
N ILE A 35 3.17 1.37 45.20
CA ILE A 35 2.33 2.08 44.23
C ILE A 35 3.15 2.53 43.02
N TRP A 36 4.35 3.07 43.24
CA TRP A 36 5.24 3.48 42.14
C TRP A 36 5.64 2.29 41.26
N ARG A 37 6.00 1.16 41.88
CA ARG A 37 6.31 -0.07 41.16
C ARG A 37 5.13 -0.56 40.34
N GLU A 38 3.93 -0.57 40.93
CA GLU A 38 2.71 -1.01 40.25
C GLU A 38 2.42 -0.12 39.03
N ILE A 39 2.51 1.21 39.17
CA ILE A 39 2.36 2.15 38.06
C ILE A 39 3.40 1.88 36.96
N LYS A 40 4.67 1.67 37.32
CA LYS A 40 5.73 1.38 36.33
C LYS A 40 5.49 0.08 35.59
N VAL A 41 5.06 -0.97 36.29
CA VAL A 41 4.73 -2.26 35.67
C VAL A 41 3.50 -2.13 34.76
N LEU A 42 2.49 -1.35 35.14
CA LEU A 42 1.33 -1.08 34.29
C LEU A 42 1.69 -0.29 33.03
N GLU A 43 2.57 0.71 33.15
CA GLU A 43 3.07 1.49 32.02
C GLU A 43 3.86 0.60 31.05
N GLU A 44 4.78 -0.21 31.56
CA GLU A 44 5.56 -1.17 30.76
C GLU A 44 4.65 -2.20 30.08
N ALA A 45 3.67 -2.76 30.80
CA ALA A 45 2.71 -3.69 30.24
C ALA A 45 1.81 -3.03 29.17
N TYR A 46 1.40 -1.78 29.40
CA TYR A 46 0.62 -1.01 28.44
C TYR A 46 1.42 -0.76 27.15
N VAL A 47 2.65 -0.26 27.27
CA VAL A 47 3.53 -0.02 26.11
C VAL A 47 3.82 -1.32 25.36
N ALA A 48 4.09 -2.41 26.08
CA ALA A 48 4.30 -3.73 25.46
C ALA A 48 3.06 -4.22 24.72
N ASN A 49 1.87 -4.05 25.29
CA ASN A 49 0.61 -4.42 24.63
C ASN A 49 0.36 -3.57 23.37
N GLN A 50 0.57 -2.24 23.44
CA GLN A 50 0.42 -1.35 22.28
C GLN A 50 1.41 -1.71 21.17
N ARG A 51 2.67 -2.01 21.52
CA ARG A 51 3.68 -2.44 20.54
C ARG A 51 3.31 -3.78 19.90
N ASN A 52 2.86 -4.75 20.68
CA ASN A 52 2.44 -6.06 20.17
C ASN A 52 1.20 -5.92 19.26
N ASN A 53 0.23 -5.10 19.65
CA ASN A 53 -0.92 -4.82 18.81
C ASN A 53 -0.51 -4.16 17.49
N LEU A 54 0.34 -3.12 17.53
CA LEU A 54 0.86 -2.48 16.33
C LEU A 54 1.58 -3.47 15.42
N GLU A 55 2.45 -4.32 15.99
CA GLU A 55 3.16 -5.37 15.25
C GLU A 55 2.19 -6.35 14.56
N ASN A 56 1.13 -6.79 15.24
CA ASN A 56 0.12 -7.66 14.65
C ASN A 56 -0.63 -6.96 13.51
N VAL A 57 -1.06 -5.70 13.71
CA VAL A 57 -1.78 -4.92 12.70
C VAL A 57 -0.90 -4.67 11.47
N SER A 58 0.38 -4.35 11.69
CA SER A 58 1.38 -4.16 10.64
C SER A 58 1.60 -5.44 9.85
N HIS A 59 1.77 -6.57 10.53
CA HIS A 59 1.94 -7.87 9.89
C HIS A 59 0.71 -8.29 9.07
N GLU A 60 -0.51 -8.09 9.58
CA GLU A 60 -1.73 -8.35 8.83
C GLU A 60 -1.87 -7.45 7.60
N PHE A 61 -1.57 -6.15 7.76
CA PHE A 61 -1.58 -5.18 6.66
C PHE A 61 -0.57 -5.57 5.57
N ASP A 62 0.67 -5.87 5.96
CA ASP A 62 1.74 -6.29 5.05
C ASP A 62 1.37 -7.58 4.33
N SER A 63 0.82 -8.57 5.03
CA SER A 63 0.37 -9.82 4.42
C SER A 63 -0.70 -9.59 3.34
N LEU A 64 -1.66 -8.70 3.58
CA LEU A 64 -2.67 -8.32 2.59
C LEU A 64 -2.07 -7.57 1.39
N LEU A 65 -1.08 -6.71 1.62
CA LEU A 65 -0.38 -5.99 0.57
C LEU A 65 0.46 -6.93 -0.28
N GLN A 66 1.27 -7.78 0.36
CA GLN A 66 2.11 -8.79 -0.27
C GLN A 66 1.27 -9.75 -1.13
N PHE A 67 0.15 -10.24 -0.62
CA PHE A 67 -0.78 -11.08 -1.39
C PHE A 67 -1.20 -10.42 -2.71
N ASN A 68 -1.53 -9.13 -2.69
CA ASN A 68 -1.92 -8.40 -3.87
C ASN A 68 -0.76 -8.15 -4.84
N ILE A 69 0.44 -7.91 -4.30
CA ILE A 69 1.65 -7.73 -5.08
C ILE A 69 2.08 -9.03 -5.78
N ASP A 70 2.07 -10.16 -5.06
CA ASP A 70 2.35 -11.48 -5.62
C ASP A 70 1.37 -11.83 -6.73
N ARG A 71 0.10 -11.46 -6.54
CA ARG A 71 -0.95 -11.61 -7.56
C ARG A 71 -0.68 -10.73 -8.79
N MET A 72 -0.23 -9.49 -8.63
CA MET A 72 0.16 -8.63 -9.75
C MET A 72 1.35 -9.23 -10.52
N ILE A 73 2.36 -9.72 -9.81
CA ILE A 73 3.52 -10.40 -10.41
C ILE A 73 3.08 -11.66 -11.16
N PHE A 74 2.20 -12.46 -10.57
CA PHE A 74 1.63 -13.65 -11.22
C PHE A 74 0.97 -13.30 -12.56
N PHE A 75 0.14 -12.27 -12.61
CA PHE A 75 -0.50 -11.85 -13.87
C PHE A 75 0.51 -11.32 -14.88
N ARG A 76 1.51 -10.53 -14.45
CA ARG A 76 2.57 -10.07 -15.36
C ARG A 76 3.34 -11.24 -15.95
N ASN A 77 3.68 -12.24 -15.13
CA ASN A 77 4.41 -13.43 -15.59
C ASN A 77 3.55 -14.29 -16.53
N GLY A 78 2.26 -14.43 -16.24
CA GLY A 78 1.30 -15.08 -17.13
C GLY A 78 1.23 -14.39 -18.49
N MET A 79 1.15 -13.06 -18.50
CA MET A 79 1.17 -12.27 -19.73
C MET A 79 2.49 -12.41 -20.49
N GLN A 80 3.63 -12.40 -19.78
CA GLN A 80 4.94 -12.62 -20.38
C GLN A 80 5.09 -14.02 -21.01
N SER A 81 4.46 -15.04 -20.41
CA SER A 81 4.38 -16.38 -20.98
C SER A 81 3.52 -16.42 -22.24
N ALA A 82 2.34 -15.79 -22.20
CA ALA A 82 1.41 -15.70 -23.32
C ALA A 82 2.02 -14.98 -24.54
N LEU A 83 2.93 -14.02 -24.33
CA LEU A 83 3.66 -13.38 -25.42
C LEU A 83 4.56 -14.32 -26.22
N GLY A 84 5.17 -15.31 -25.55
CA GLY A 84 6.07 -16.29 -26.18
C GLY A 84 5.35 -17.48 -26.79
N THR A 85 4.25 -17.90 -26.18
CA THR A 85 3.40 -19.00 -26.65
C THR A 85 1.93 -18.56 -26.59
N PRO A 86 1.48 -17.73 -27.55
CA PRO A 86 0.10 -17.26 -27.57
C PRO A 86 -0.86 -18.43 -27.77
N LEU A 87 -2.03 -18.37 -27.15
CA LEU A 87 -3.03 -19.41 -27.34
C LEU A 87 -3.54 -19.39 -28.79
N ASP A 88 -3.36 -20.50 -29.51
CA ASP A 88 -3.81 -20.65 -30.90
C ASP A 88 -5.33 -20.94 -30.95
N PHE A 89 -6.12 -19.94 -30.58
CA PHE A 89 -7.57 -19.97 -30.74
C PHE A 89 -8.00 -19.12 -31.93
N VAL A 90 -8.84 -19.69 -32.80
CA VAL A 90 -9.44 -18.98 -33.95
C VAL A 90 -10.10 -17.66 -33.54
N VAL A 91 -10.68 -17.62 -32.34
CA VAL A 91 -11.34 -16.44 -31.76
C VAL A 91 -10.34 -15.30 -31.48
N LEU A 92 -9.12 -15.62 -31.03
CA LEU A 92 -8.07 -14.63 -30.77
C LEU A 92 -7.51 -14.06 -32.07
N ARG A 93 -7.33 -14.89 -33.11
CA ARG A 93 -6.92 -14.42 -34.44
C ARG A 93 -7.94 -13.48 -35.08
N LYS A 94 -9.23 -13.76 -34.92
CA LYS A 94 -10.28 -12.84 -35.37
C LYS A 94 -10.23 -11.50 -34.61
N ALA A 95 -9.95 -11.52 -33.32
CA ALA A 95 -9.80 -10.32 -32.50
C ALA A 95 -8.59 -9.48 -32.96
N GLU A 96 -7.50 -10.11 -33.37
CA GLU A 96 -6.34 -9.46 -33.98
C GLU A 96 -6.67 -8.82 -35.34
N GLU A 97 -7.37 -9.52 -36.22
CA GLU A 97 -7.83 -8.95 -37.49
C GLU A 97 -8.76 -7.74 -37.29
N ASP A 98 -9.67 -7.81 -36.30
CA ASP A 98 -10.57 -6.72 -35.94
C ASP A 98 -9.78 -5.51 -35.39
N TYR A 99 -8.72 -5.76 -34.61
CA TYR A 99 -7.78 -4.72 -34.16
C TYR A 99 -7.10 -4.04 -35.35
N LEU A 100 -6.51 -4.80 -36.28
CA LEU A 100 -5.78 -4.24 -37.42
C LEU A 100 -6.67 -3.37 -38.32
N LYS A 101 -7.98 -3.68 -38.40
CA LYS A 101 -8.94 -2.86 -39.14
C LYS A 101 -9.31 -1.58 -38.40
N LYS A 102 -9.55 -1.66 -37.08
CA LYS A 102 -10.06 -0.54 -36.26
C LYS A 102 -8.98 0.36 -35.66
N ARG A 103 -7.70 0.00 -35.73
CA ARG A 103 -6.59 0.76 -35.13
C ARG A 103 -6.51 2.24 -35.53
N HIS A 104 -7.05 2.58 -36.70
CA HIS A 104 -7.08 3.96 -37.21
C HIS A 104 -8.23 4.79 -36.63
N ASP A 105 -9.22 4.15 -36.00
CA ASP A 105 -10.34 4.84 -35.36
C ASP A 105 -9.82 5.61 -34.13
N PRO A 106 -10.33 6.84 -33.87
CA PRO A 106 -9.93 7.65 -32.71
C PRO A 106 -9.96 6.90 -31.37
N LEU A 107 -10.97 6.02 -31.24
CA LEU A 107 -11.05 5.05 -30.19
C LEU A 107 -11.74 3.79 -30.72
N TRP A 108 -11.17 2.64 -30.39
CA TRP A 108 -11.73 1.34 -30.73
C TRP A 108 -11.77 0.42 -29.51
N SER A 109 -12.59 -0.61 -29.59
CA SER A 109 -12.59 -1.69 -28.61
C SER A 109 -12.71 -3.05 -29.29
N VAL A 110 -12.06 -4.03 -28.67
CA VAL A 110 -12.11 -5.44 -29.04
C VAL A 110 -12.55 -6.22 -27.80
N GLU A 111 -13.61 -7.00 -27.96
CA GLU A 111 -14.13 -7.88 -26.91
C GLU A 111 -14.42 -9.27 -27.50
N ILE A 112 -13.99 -10.30 -26.79
CA ILE A 112 -14.34 -11.68 -27.13
C ILE A 112 -15.74 -11.95 -26.55
N HIS A 113 -16.69 -12.24 -27.43
CA HIS A 113 -18.11 -12.43 -27.09
C HIS A 113 -18.30 -13.64 -26.15
N ASN A 114 -18.28 -13.44 -24.82
CA ASN A 114 -18.87 -14.41 -23.87
C ASN A 114 -19.02 -13.95 -22.39
N ARG A 115 -19.04 -12.63 -22.08
CA ARG A 115 -19.07 -12.11 -20.68
C ARG A 115 -17.93 -12.60 -19.76
N ARG A 116 -16.91 -13.27 -20.29
CA ARG A 116 -15.81 -13.89 -19.54
C ARG A 116 -14.47 -13.17 -19.70
N THR A 117 -14.37 -12.24 -20.65
CA THR A 117 -13.15 -11.45 -20.88
C THR A 117 -13.39 -9.99 -20.52
N LEU A 118 -12.31 -9.26 -20.24
CA LEU A 118 -12.35 -7.81 -20.18
C LEU A 118 -12.21 -7.25 -21.60
N PRO A 119 -12.91 -6.15 -21.94
CA PRO A 119 -12.68 -5.47 -23.19
C PRO A 119 -11.27 -4.89 -23.23
N VAL A 120 -10.66 -4.91 -24.42
CA VAL A 120 -9.46 -4.15 -24.73
C VAL A 120 -9.89 -2.90 -25.46
N TYR A 121 -9.44 -1.75 -24.97
CA TYR A 121 -9.68 -0.46 -25.58
C TYR A 121 -8.38 0.01 -26.22
N GLY A 122 -8.47 0.76 -27.31
CA GLY A 122 -7.30 1.41 -27.85
C GLY A 122 -7.61 2.74 -28.51
N VAL A 123 -6.53 3.47 -28.72
CA VAL A 123 -6.51 4.81 -29.29
C VAL A 123 -6.05 4.76 -30.75
N ALA A 124 -6.21 5.87 -31.48
CA ALA A 124 -5.70 6.01 -32.83
C ALA A 124 -4.17 6.08 -32.90
N ASP A 125 -3.62 5.83 -34.10
CA ASP A 125 -2.21 5.95 -34.42
C ASP A 125 -1.67 7.37 -34.13
N ALA A 126 -2.40 8.41 -34.52
CA ALA A 126 -2.01 9.80 -34.29
C ALA A 126 -1.80 10.17 -32.80
N PHE A 127 -2.48 9.49 -31.88
CA PHE A 127 -2.25 9.70 -30.45
C PHE A 127 -0.92 9.09 -30.00
N VAL A 128 -0.61 7.89 -30.48
CA VAL A 128 0.62 7.17 -30.15
C VAL A 128 1.84 7.91 -30.70
N ASP A 129 1.75 8.40 -31.93
CA ASP A 129 2.84 9.13 -32.57
C ASP A 129 3.16 10.48 -31.88
N GLY A 130 2.23 10.99 -31.06
CA GLY A 130 2.39 12.22 -30.30
C GLY A 130 3.19 12.09 -29.00
N ASP A 131 3.52 10.88 -28.55
CA ASP A 131 4.24 10.63 -27.30
C ASP A 131 5.47 9.76 -27.53
N ALA A 132 6.66 10.29 -27.19
CA ALA A 132 7.94 9.60 -27.39
C ALA A 132 8.08 8.29 -26.60
N LEU A 133 7.29 8.10 -25.52
CA LEU A 133 7.27 6.85 -24.79
C LEU A 133 6.42 5.78 -25.46
N LEU A 134 5.51 6.14 -26.36
CA LEU A 134 4.63 5.21 -27.05
C LEU A 134 5.20 4.82 -28.41
N SER A 135 4.91 3.61 -28.87
CA SER A 135 5.33 3.13 -30.19
C SER A 135 4.51 1.93 -30.63
N ARG A 136 3.99 2.01 -31.86
CA ARG A 136 3.38 0.86 -32.56
C ARG A 136 4.37 0.02 -33.34
N ASP A 137 5.60 0.52 -33.52
CA ASP A 137 6.66 -0.19 -34.20
C ASP A 137 7.27 -1.23 -33.26
N ASN A 138 6.52 -2.33 -33.10
CA ASN A 138 7.00 -3.50 -32.40
C ASN A 138 6.49 -4.77 -33.10
N ALA A 139 7.38 -5.75 -33.22
CA ALA A 139 7.10 -7.04 -33.84
C ALA A 139 6.11 -7.90 -33.03
N PHE A 140 5.76 -7.49 -31.81
CA PHE A 140 4.96 -8.28 -30.87
C PHE A 140 3.54 -7.75 -30.70
N SER A 141 3.09 -6.75 -31.47
CA SER A 141 1.83 -6.05 -31.20
C SER A 141 0.61 -6.98 -31.26
N GLY A 142 0.61 -7.94 -32.18
CA GLY A 142 -0.39 -9.02 -32.25
C GLY A 142 -0.34 -9.91 -31.01
N ASN A 143 0.83 -10.46 -30.68
CA ASN A 143 1.03 -11.31 -29.50
C ASN A 143 0.66 -10.57 -28.20
N GLU A 144 0.97 -9.27 -28.10
CA GLU A 144 0.68 -8.43 -26.96
C GLU A 144 -0.83 -8.23 -26.80
N LEU A 145 -1.55 -7.99 -27.89
CA LEU A 145 -3.01 -7.93 -27.87
C LEU A 145 -3.62 -9.27 -27.42
N MET A 146 -3.14 -10.40 -27.94
CA MET A 146 -3.59 -11.73 -27.52
C MET A 146 -3.32 -11.98 -26.04
N ALA A 147 -2.09 -11.71 -25.58
CA ALA A 147 -1.71 -11.82 -24.18
C ALA A 147 -2.56 -10.89 -23.28
N THR A 148 -2.96 -9.72 -23.78
CA THR A 148 -3.86 -8.80 -23.06
C THR A 148 -5.29 -9.34 -22.95
N LEU A 149 -5.79 -9.99 -24.00
CA LEU A 149 -7.11 -10.64 -23.97
C LEU A 149 -7.11 -11.84 -23.01
N GLU A 150 -6.03 -12.62 -22.99
CA GLU A 150 -5.82 -13.71 -22.03
C GLU A 150 -5.72 -13.19 -20.59
N LEU A 151 -4.96 -12.11 -20.37
CA LEU A 151 -4.93 -11.41 -19.09
C LEU A 151 -6.34 -10.98 -18.68
N GLY A 152 -7.11 -10.40 -19.60
CA GLY A 152 -8.49 -9.99 -19.36
C GLY A 152 -9.39 -11.14 -18.91
N TYR A 153 -9.19 -12.35 -19.45
CA TYR A 153 -9.86 -13.56 -18.98
C TYR A 153 -9.44 -13.93 -17.55
N MET A 154 -8.13 -13.98 -17.28
CA MET A 154 -7.59 -14.32 -15.97
C MET A 154 -8.05 -13.35 -14.88
N LEU A 155 -8.00 -12.04 -15.15
CA LEU A 155 -8.44 -10.99 -14.23
C LEU A 155 -9.93 -11.13 -13.89
N ARG A 156 -10.76 -11.48 -14.88
CA ARG A 156 -12.20 -11.66 -14.70
C ARG A 156 -12.57 -12.95 -13.99
N LEU A 157 -11.79 -14.02 -14.14
CA LEU A 157 -11.95 -15.23 -13.33
C LEU A 157 -11.54 -15.00 -11.89
N ALA A 158 -10.45 -14.26 -11.69
CA ALA A 158 -9.90 -13.97 -10.39
C ALA A 158 -10.69 -12.86 -9.65
N ASN A 159 -11.92 -12.54 -10.08
CA ASN A 159 -12.80 -11.44 -9.64
C ASN A 159 -13.32 -11.58 -8.19
N ASN A 160 -12.39 -11.78 -7.27
CA ASN A 160 -12.57 -11.68 -5.84
C ASN A 160 -11.64 -10.55 -5.39
N ASN A 161 -12.20 -9.35 -5.18
CA ASN A 161 -11.47 -8.27 -4.52
C ASN A 161 -11.19 -8.74 -3.08
N ARG A 162 -9.97 -9.21 -2.82
CA ARG A 162 -9.48 -9.56 -1.49
C ARG A 162 -8.35 -8.58 -1.14
N GLY A 163 -8.37 -8.07 0.09
CA GLY A 163 -7.46 -7.01 0.52
C GLY A 163 -7.88 -5.64 -0.01
N PHE A 164 -6.91 -4.79 -0.35
CA PHE A 164 -7.13 -3.37 -0.70
C PHE A 164 -7.28 -3.10 -2.20
N ALA A 165 -7.23 -4.13 -3.06
CA ALA A 165 -7.18 -3.96 -4.50
C ALA A 165 -8.53 -3.48 -5.06
N LYS A 166 -8.53 -2.26 -5.60
CA LYS A 166 -9.69 -1.62 -6.23
C LYS A 166 -9.78 -1.91 -7.71
N ARG A 167 -8.65 -1.84 -8.41
CA ARG A 167 -8.58 -1.99 -9.88
C ARG A 167 -7.24 -2.57 -10.31
N MET A 168 -7.26 -3.38 -11.35
CA MET A 168 -6.07 -3.70 -12.15
C MET A 168 -6.20 -3.10 -13.55
N LEU A 169 -5.07 -2.63 -14.07
CA LEU A 169 -4.97 -1.93 -15.34
C LEU A 169 -3.70 -2.38 -16.06
N TYR A 170 -3.80 -2.86 -17.29
CA TYR A 170 -2.64 -3.01 -18.17
C TYR A 170 -2.67 -1.92 -19.23
N VAL A 171 -1.56 -1.20 -19.40
CA VAL A 171 -1.40 -0.14 -20.40
C VAL A 171 -0.23 -0.49 -21.32
N SER A 172 -0.54 -0.69 -22.59
CA SER A 172 0.44 -0.94 -23.65
C SER A 172 1.01 0.36 -24.18
N ARG A 173 2.31 0.36 -24.54
CA ARG A 173 2.93 1.44 -25.33
C ARG A 173 2.45 1.45 -26.78
N SER A 174 1.83 0.36 -27.24
CA SER A 174 1.28 0.17 -28.59
C SER A 174 -0.07 0.89 -28.80
N GLY A 175 -0.62 1.59 -27.80
CA GLY A 175 -1.87 2.34 -27.97
C GLY A 175 -3.13 1.62 -27.50
N PHE A 176 -3.03 0.63 -26.60
CA PHE A 176 -4.20 -0.07 -26.07
C PHE A 176 -4.06 -0.43 -24.60
N PHE A 177 -5.17 -0.76 -23.95
CA PHE A 177 -5.21 -1.07 -22.53
C PHE A 177 -6.43 -1.93 -22.16
N THR A 178 -6.37 -2.56 -20.99
CA THR A 178 -7.52 -3.25 -20.39
C THR A 178 -7.60 -2.96 -18.89
N THR A 179 -8.81 -2.94 -18.33
CA THR A 179 -9.09 -2.55 -16.95
C THR A 179 -10.17 -3.45 -16.35
N THR A 180 -10.02 -3.80 -15.06
CA THR A 180 -11.07 -4.51 -14.30
C THR A 180 -12.24 -3.60 -13.93
N GLU A 181 -12.02 -2.29 -13.90
CA GLU A 181 -13.09 -1.32 -13.65
C GLU A 181 -13.87 -1.06 -14.95
N PRO A 182 -15.21 -1.22 -14.95
CA PRO A 182 -16.03 -1.05 -16.14
C PRO A 182 -16.07 0.42 -16.57
N LEU A 183 -15.80 0.66 -17.86
CA LEU A 183 -15.89 1.99 -18.45
C LEU A 183 -17.29 2.26 -18.99
N LYS A 184 -17.83 3.46 -18.72
CA LYS A 184 -19.19 3.82 -19.13
C LYS A 184 -19.27 4.29 -20.58
N ASN A 185 -18.19 4.88 -21.09
CA ASN A 185 -18.16 5.42 -22.45
C ASN A 185 -16.74 5.52 -23.01
N SER A 186 -16.67 5.74 -24.32
CA SER A 186 -15.46 5.93 -25.10
C SER A 186 -14.59 7.10 -24.62
N THR A 187 -15.20 8.22 -24.22
CA THR A 187 -14.47 9.40 -23.74
C THR A 187 -13.69 9.11 -22.45
N GLN A 188 -14.28 8.33 -21.53
CA GLN A 188 -13.60 7.88 -20.31
C GLN A 188 -12.42 6.96 -20.62
N ALA A 189 -12.52 6.11 -21.65
CA ALA A 189 -11.43 5.25 -22.06
C ALA A 189 -10.22 6.06 -22.54
N LEU A 190 -10.45 7.05 -23.42
CA LEU A 190 -9.39 7.93 -23.89
C LEU A 190 -8.75 8.74 -22.75
N ALA A 191 -9.58 9.31 -21.86
CA ALA A 191 -9.10 10.06 -20.71
C ALA A 191 -8.27 9.19 -19.74
N LEU A 192 -8.70 7.95 -19.51
CA LEU A 192 -7.96 7.00 -18.67
C LEU A 192 -6.60 6.65 -19.28
N TYR A 193 -6.56 6.34 -20.58
CA TYR A 193 -5.31 6.02 -21.27
C TYR A 193 -4.33 7.20 -21.25
N SER A 194 -4.82 8.40 -21.62
CA SER A 194 -4.01 9.62 -21.63
C SER A 194 -3.44 9.98 -20.25
N ARG A 195 -4.26 9.86 -19.19
CA ARG A 195 -3.79 10.06 -17.81
C ARG A 195 -2.80 8.98 -17.38
N ALA A 196 -3.01 7.73 -17.81
CA ALA A 196 -2.14 6.63 -17.44
C ALA A 196 -0.74 6.76 -18.06
N THR A 197 -0.65 7.07 -19.36
CA THR A 197 0.64 7.17 -20.06
C THR A 197 1.48 8.36 -19.59
N SER A 198 0.83 9.42 -19.09
CA SER A 198 1.48 10.58 -18.48
C SER A 198 1.79 10.40 -16.98
N ALA A 199 1.26 9.38 -16.32
CA ALA A 199 1.44 9.21 -14.88
C ALA A 199 2.87 8.74 -14.50
N PRO A 200 3.41 9.18 -13.35
CA PRO A 200 4.71 8.72 -12.84
C PRO A 200 4.85 7.21 -12.67
N TRP A 201 3.78 6.50 -12.31
CA TRP A 201 3.79 5.03 -12.23
C TRP A 201 4.02 4.36 -13.59
N PHE A 202 3.71 5.04 -14.70
CA PHE A 202 4.00 4.56 -16.06
C PHE A 202 5.36 5.05 -16.55
N THR A 203 5.62 6.35 -16.49
CA THR A 203 6.83 6.96 -17.07
C THR A 203 8.12 6.58 -16.34
N ARG A 204 8.06 6.23 -15.05
CA ARG A 204 9.22 5.71 -14.31
C ARG A 204 9.58 4.28 -14.66
N GLN A 205 8.76 3.58 -15.45
CA GLN A 205 9.01 2.19 -15.86
C GLN A 205 9.96 2.07 -17.06
N THR A 206 10.46 3.17 -17.60
CA THR A 206 11.53 3.13 -18.61
C THR A 206 12.75 2.36 -18.09
N GLN A 207 13.49 1.69 -18.98
CA GLN A 207 14.69 0.93 -18.61
C GLN A 207 15.73 1.81 -17.88
N ARG A 208 15.78 3.10 -18.21
CA ARG A 208 16.66 4.08 -17.57
C ARG A 208 16.26 4.36 -16.12
N ASN A 209 14.97 4.56 -15.86
CA ASN A 209 14.48 4.96 -14.55
C ASN A 209 14.21 3.76 -13.63
N ASN A 210 13.89 2.60 -14.19
CA ASN A 210 13.72 1.34 -13.48
C ASN A 210 14.56 0.23 -14.12
N PRO A 211 15.89 0.21 -13.91
CA PRO A 211 16.77 -0.80 -14.49
C PRO A 211 16.60 -2.18 -13.84
N ALA A 212 16.24 -2.21 -12.55
CA ALA A 212 16.00 -3.45 -11.79
C ALA A 212 14.65 -4.11 -12.13
N ARG A 213 13.79 -3.44 -12.90
CA ARG A 213 12.43 -3.89 -13.27
C ARG A 213 11.58 -4.22 -12.05
N GLY A 214 11.81 -3.51 -10.94
CA GLY A 214 11.09 -3.66 -9.68
C GLY A 214 9.73 -2.96 -9.70
N ILE A 215 9.00 -3.10 -8.60
CA ILE A 215 7.70 -2.44 -8.42
C ILE A 215 7.92 -0.96 -8.14
N VAL A 216 7.10 -0.14 -8.79
CA VAL A 216 7.09 1.31 -8.63
C VAL A 216 5.78 1.71 -7.96
N TRP A 217 5.89 2.34 -6.79
CA TRP A 217 4.77 2.83 -5.97
C TRP A 217 4.52 4.31 -6.19
N GLN A 218 3.25 4.70 -6.35
CA GLN A 218 2.82 6.08 -6.45
C GLN A 218 1.71 6.38 -5.44
N THR A 219 1.90 7.46 -4.67
CA THR A 219 0.96 8.04 -3.71
C THR A 219 0.57 9.46 -4.16
N PHE A 220 -0.53 10.01 -3.63
CA PHE A 220 -1.04 11.34 -3.99
C PHE A 220 -1.18 12.24 -2.75
N PRO A 221 -0.08 12.80 -2.24
CA PRO A 221 -0.07 13.46 -0.93
C PRO A 221 -0.93 14.74 -0.85
N ASP A 222 -1.17 15.42 -1.98
CA ASP A 222 -1.57 16.84 -2.01
C ASP A 222 -3.06 17.14 -1.91
N ASP A 223 -3.96 16.15 -1.99
CA ASP A 223 -5.41 16.38 -1.89
C ASP A 223 -6.01 15.80 -0.61
N ALA A 224 -5.76 16.50 0.51
CA ALA A 224 -6.31 16.15 1.81
C ALA A 224 -7.85 16.10 1.82
N SER A 225 -8.52 16.86 0.94
CA SER A 225 -9.98 16.91 0.85
C SER A 225 -10.59 15.66 0.20
N GLN A 226 -9.80 14.96 -0.64
CA GLN A 226 -10.21 13.75 -1.34
C GLN A 226 -9.38 12.51 -0.97
N ARG A 227 -8.57 12.56 0.10
CA ARG A 227 -7.64 11.48 0.47
C ARG A 227 -8.29 10.09 0.53
N GLU A 228 -9.52 9.99 1.01
CA GLU A 228 -10.26 8.72 1.06
C GLU A 228 -10.68 8.20 -0.32
N MET A 229 -10.87 9.09 -1.30
CA MET A 229 -11.21 8.73 -2.68
C MET A 229 -9.98 8.39 -3.53
N GLN A 230 -8.78 8.70 -3.02
CA GLN A 230 -7.53 8.43 -3.69
C GLN A 230 -7.20 6.93 -3.71
N VAL A 231 -6.23 6.60 -4.55
CA VAL A 231 -5.67 5.26 -4.66
C VAL A 231 -4.16 5.32 -4.53
N VAL A 232 -3.58 4.28 -3.94
CA VAL A 232 -2.13 4.02 -4.06
C VAL A 232 -1.93 3.12 -5.26
N THR A 233 -1.06 3.50 -6.20
CA THR A 233 -0.82 2.70 -7.41
C THR A 233 0.51 1.97 -7.32
N ALA A 234 0.49 0.64 -7.33
CA ALA A 234 1.67 -0.16 -7.63
C ALA A 234 1.72 -0.49 -9.11
N SER A 235 2.92 -0.52 -9.68
CA SER A 235 3.10 -0.82 -11.10
C SER A 235 4.37 -1.64 -11.33
N ILE A 236 4.31 -2.50 -12.35
CA ILE A 236 5.41 -3.36 -12.79
C ILE A 236 5.48 -3.35 -14.32
N PRO A 237 6.67 -3.28 -14.93
CA PRO A 237 6.77 -3.26 -16.37
C PRO A 237 6.55 -4.66 -16.95
N LEU A 238 6.01 -4.71 -18.17
CA LEU A 238 6.01 -5.90 -19.01
C LEU A 238 7.13 -5.79 -20.04
N ASP A 239 8.13 -6.65 -19.90
CA ASP A 239 9.22 -6.79 -20.86
C ASP A 239 9.16 -8.12 -21.56
N PHE A 240 9.49 -8.11 -22.85
CA PHE A 240 9.63 -9.32 -23.63
C PHE A 240 10.79 -9.16 -24.61
N GLN A 241 11.72 -10.13 -24.60
CA GLN A 241 12.93 -10.10 -25.43
C GLN A 241 13.69 -8.76 -25.38
N ARG A 242 13.82 -8.18 -24.17
CA ARG A 242 14.45 -6.87 -23.89
C ARG A 242 13.71 -5.65 -24.47
N TYR A 243 12.50 -5.84 -24.99
CA TYR A 243 11.61 -4.76 -25.38
C TYR A 243 10.58 -4.50 -24.28
N TRP A 244 10.49 -3.26 -23.83
CA TRP A 244 9.47 -2.82 -22.87
C TRP A 244 8.15 -2.60 -23.61
N LEU A 245 7.15 -3.43 -23.36
CA LEU A 245 5.86 -3.40 -24.08
C LEU A 245 4.84 -2.48 -23.42
N GLY A 246 4.81 -2.47 -22.08
CA GLY A 246 3.78 -1.76 -21.34
C GLY A 246 3.97 -1.89 -19.84
N VAL A 247 2.92 -1.56 -19.10
CA VAL A 247 2.93 -1.55 -17.63
C VAL A 247 1.64 -2.17 -17.12
N LEU A 248 1.79 -3.13 -16.21
CA LEU A 248 0.69 -3.63 -15.39
C LEU A 248 0.67 -2.84 -14.08
N ALA A 249 -0.49 -2.30 -13.74
CA ALA A 249 -0.71 -1.52 -12.53
C ALA A 249 -1.88 -2.08 -11.71
N MET A 250 -1.80 -1.89 -10.41
CA MET A 250 -2.83 -2.20 -9.44
C MET A 250 -3.05 -0.98 -8.55
N ASP A 251 -4.30 -0.55 -8.47
CA ASP A 251 -4.74 0.53 -7.60
C ASP A 251 -5.30 -0.05 -6.31
N PHE A 252 -4.81 0.47 -5.19
CA PHE A 252 -5.26 0.13 -3.85
C PHE A 252 -6.15 1.24 -3.28
N SER A 253 -7.29 0.87 -2.69
CA SER A 253 -8.22 1.80 -2.09
C SER A 253 -7.71 2.33 -0.76
N VAL A 254 -7.44 3.63 -0.68
CA VAL A 254 -7.08 4.29 0.60
C VAL A 254 -8.24 4.18 1.60
N GLN A 255 -9.49 4.19 1.12
CA GLN A 255 -10.67 3.97 1.95
C GLN A 255 -10.66 2.58 2.62
N GLU A 256 -10.31 1.52 1.88
CA GLU A 256 -10.26 0.16 2.45
C GLU A 256 -9.10 0.01 3.43
N MET A 257 -7.94 0.62 3.14
CA MET A 257 -6.82 0.71 4.08
C MET A 257 -7.25 1.41 5.37
N LYS A 258 -7.95 2.54 5.27
CA LYS A 258 -8.50 3.26 6.43
C LYS A 258 -9.48 2.37 7.21
N THR A 259 -10.43 1.73 6.55
CA THR A 259 -11.40 0.83 7.21
C THR A 259 -10.68 -0.30 7.95
N PHE A 260 -9.62 -0.86 7.39
CA PHE A 260 -8.78 -1.85 8.07
C PHE A 260 -8.15 -1.27 9.35
N LEU A 261 -7.51 -0.10 9.28
CA LEU A 261 -6.90 0.55 10.44
C LEU A 261 -7.91 0.90 11.53
N VAL A 262 -9.13 1.33 11.16
CA VAL A 262 -10.22 1.60 12.11
C VAL A 262 -10.67 0.32 12.80
N ASN A 263 -10.86 -0.77 12.06
CA ASN A 263 -11.30 -2.06 12.60
C ASN A 263 -10.24 -2.72 13.48
N ALA A 264 -8.96 -2.40 13.27
CA ALA A 264 -7.85 -2.88 14.07
C ALA A 264 -7.81 -2.26 15.49
N ILE A 265 -8.49 -1.13 15.73
CA ILE A 265 -8.61 -0.56 17.07
C ILE A 265 -9.53 -1.44 17.92
N LYS A 266 -8.99 -2.10 18.95
CA LYS A 266 -9.79 -2.87 19.90
C LYS A 266 -10.63 -1.92 20.76
N THR A 267 -11.86 -2.33 21.07
CA THR A 267 -12.79 -1.54 21.90
C THR A 267 -12.17 -1.26 23.26
N GLY A 268 -11.91 0.02 23.57
CA GLY A 268 -11.34 0.46 24.85
C GLY A 268 -9.83 0.71 24.83
N GLU A 269 -9.14 0.50 23.71
CA GLU A 269 -7.75 0.95 23.54
C GLU A 269 -7.71 2.39 23.01
N GLU A 270 -6.97 3.26 23.71
CA GLU A 270 -6.69 4.62 23.25
C GLU A 270 -5.48 4.59 22.30
N GLY A 271 -5.64 5.08 21.07
CA GLY A 271 -4.57 5.11 20.09
C GLY A 271 -5.05 5.45 18.68
N GLU A 272 -4.12 5.90 17.84
CA GLU A 272 -4.33 6.18 16.42
C GLU A 272 -3.30 5.38 15.61
N TYR A 273 -3.77 4.65 14.60
CA TYR A 273 -2.92 4.05 13.59
C TYR A 273 -2.84 4.99 12.39
N GLN A 274 -1.62 5.29 11.96
CA GLN A 274 -1.34 6.15 10.82
C GLN A 274 -0.44 5.41 9.84
N LEU A 275 -0.82 5.41 8.56
CA LEU A 275 -0.07 4.81 7.48
C LEU A 275 0.60 5.92 6.67
N TYR A 276 1.91 5.79 6.49
CA TYR A 276 2.75 6.77 5.79
C TYR A 276 3.42 6.16 4.56
N ASP A 277 3.71 6.99 3.56
CA ASP A 277 4.63 6.60 2.49
C ASP A 277 6.10 6.76 2.92
N ASN A 278 7.03 6.39 2.04
CA ASN A 278 8.46 6.46 2.32
C ASN A 278 9.01 7.90 2.39
N GLN A 279 8.24 8.91 2.02
CA GLN A 279 8.55 10.32 2.27
C GLN A 279 7.86 10.86 3.53
N LEU A 280 7.22 9.98 4.32
CA LEU A 280 6.41 10.34 5.50
C LEU A 280 5.19 11.21 5.18
N ASN A 281 4.62 11.09 3.98
CA ASN A 281 3.30 11.65 3.71
C ASN A 281 2.21 10.70 4.20
N LEU A 282 1.21 11.24 4.89
CA LEU A 282 0.10 10.45 5.42
C LEU A 282 -0.79 9.91 4.29
N ILE A 283 -0.92 8.59 4.22
CA ILE A 283 -1.80 7.87 3.29
C ILE A 283 -3.18 7.66 3.93
N ALA A 284 -3.23 7.06 5.13
CA ALA A 284 -4.47 6.71 5.81
C ALA A 284 -4.30 6.84 7.33
N SER A 285 -5.40 7.07 8.05
CA SER A 285 -5.42 7.10 9.51
C SER A 285 -6.72 6.53 10.04
N SER A 286 -6.65 5.86 11.19
CA SER A 286 -7.81 5.39 11.93
C SER A 286 -8.54 6.50 12.71
N ALA A 287 -7.95 7.69 12.87
CA ALA A 287 -8.59 8.79 13.57
C ALA A 287 -9.79 9.35 12.80
N PRO A 288 -10.84 9.80 13.52
CA PRO A 288 -11.88 10.62 12.92
C PRO A 288 -11.24 11.93 12.42
N GLY A 289 -11.60 12.37 11.21
CA GLY A 289 -10.88 13.41 10.45
C GLY A 289 -10.70 14.77 11.14
N ASN A 290 -11.37 15.00 12.27
CA ASN A 290 -11.30 16.24 13.05
C ASN A 290 -10.26 16.18 14.19
N VAL A 291 -9.62 15.03 14.43
CA VAL A 291 -8.72 14.77 15.59
C VAL A 291 -7.35 14.19 15.13
N LEU A 292 -6.99 14.37 13.86
CA LEU A 292 -5.72 13.88 13.30
C LEU A 292 -4.51 14.50 14.02
N THR A 293 -3.76 13.66 14.74
CA THR A 293 -2.54 14.11 15.42
C THR A 293 -1.34 13.83 14.52
N LEU A 294 -0.97 14.80 13.68
CA LEU A 294 0.16 14.63 12.75
C LEU A 294 1.49 14.57 13.50
N LEU A 295 2.40 13.73 13.00
CA LEU A 295 3.79 13.67 13.46
C LEU A 295 4.43 15.07 13.44
N SER A 296 5.02 15.45 14.57
CA SER A 296 5.82 16.66 14.67
C SER A 296 7.10 16.54 13.82
N PRO A 297 7.73 17.66 13.41
CA PRO A 297 8.96 17.63 12.63
C PRO A 297 10.09 16.82 13.29
N ARG A 298 10.14 16.83 14.63
CA ARG A 298 11.12 16.07 15.40
C ARG A 298 10.86 14.57 15.33
N GLU A 299 9.60 14.14 15.42
CA GLU A 299 9.23 12.73 15.30
C GLU A 299 9.49 12.20 13.89
N GLN A 300 9.20 13.00 12.86
CA GLN A 300 9.54 12.65 11.48
C GLN A 300 11.05 12.45 11.29
N GLU A 301 11.88 13.32 11.88
CA GLU A 301 13.33 13.18 11.80
C GLU A 301 13.84 11.93 12.53
N MET A 302 13.26 11.60 13.68
CA MET A 302 13.60 10.37 14.41
C MET A 302 13.21 9.12 13.62
N LEU A 303 12.01 9.09 13.01
CA LEU A 303 11.55 7.99 12.17
C LEU A 303 12.39 7.83 10.90
N ASN A 304 12.78 8.92 10.23
CA ASN A 304 13.68 8.87 9.07
C ASN A 304 15.07 8.30 9.42
N ARG A 305 15.58 8.58 10.61
CA ARG A 305 16.84 7.99 11.09
C ARG A 305 16.68 6.51 11.44
N ALA A 306 15.56 6.11 12.02
CA ALA A 306 15.27 4.72 12.34
C ALA A 306 15.08 3.88 11.06
N SER A 307 14.29 4.36 10.09
CA SER A 307 14.01 3.65 8.82
C SER A 307 15.23 3.46 7.92
N SER A 308 16.26 4.31 8.06
CA SER A 308 17.53 4.17 7.33
C SER A 308 18.47 3.12 7.94
N HIS A 309 18.27 2.73 9.21
CA HIS A 309 19.12 1.77 9.92
C HIS A 309 18.44 0.42 10.14
N GLU A 310 17.12 0.40 10.26
CA GLU A 310 16.31 -0.80 10.45
C GLU A 310 15.12 -0.77 9.48
N ASN A 311 15.17 -1.62 8.45
CA ASN A 311 14.00 -2.00 7.64
C ASN A 311 13.10 -2.97 8.44
N GLN A 312 12.84 -2.70 9.71
CA GLN A 312 11.76 -3.36 10.43
C GLN A 312 10.53 -2.49 10.24
N GLY A 313 9.77 -2.78 9.19
CA GLY A 313 8.43 -2.24 9.03
C GLY A 313 7.61 -2.60 10.25
N GLY A 314 7.12 -1.57 10.94
CA GLY A 314 6.15 -1.62 12.02
C GLY A 314 5.07 -0.62 11.71
#